data_AF-A0A239B6N0-F1
#
_entry.id   AF-A0A239B6N0-F1
#
_cell.length_a   1.000
_cell.length_b   1.000
_cell.length_c   1.000
_cell.angle_alpha   90.00
_cell.angle_beta   90.00
_cell.angle_gamma   90.00
#
_symmetry.space_group_name_H-M   'P 1'
#
loop_
_entity.id
_entity.type
_entity.pdbx_description
1 polymer ?
#
loop_
_entity_poly.entity_id
_entity_poly.type
_entity_poly.pdbx_seq_one_letter_code
_entity_poly.pdbx_strand_id
1 'polypeptide(L)'
;MRARSKYWLAWLVVLAVGHLSTPSVAQQRTTRSKTSTGTRKTKAQLERERRATVRRIQEASRILEQTQKQKEASVGQLNALKEKLTVQQGVIKNISNELRYIETDVVQTEGQVQQTRQNLEQLKAEYARLIYIGSKTANSYNRVMFLFASESFNQFMLRLRYIQQYAEVRKAQAAQISSTQQRLSQQLAGLQEKKQEKGSLLNNQLSEKRNLITLKTQQDQVVTKLSQQEESLRQELAAKQQAVSRLDNLIAQRVREEIARAARLAARRAAAAKAAASRTATATAPTRSPGATSRTSPTAAAEAEAEAAAERVNRVTLTPETAELASSFTDNRGQLPWPVSKGFISQRFGRHNHPVLHNVVVENRGVDIQTSAGEPVRAVFDGKVLTVASVPGMNTIVMVQHGDYFTVYAKLRSVSVAEGQVIKARQPIGTVYTDAEGTSEVQFQVWHNSSNLNPENWLGHK
;
A
#
# COMPACT_ATOMS: atom_id res chain seq x y z
N MET A 1 -4.16 63.14 4.25
CA MET A 1 -4.70 62.72 2.93
C MET A 1 -4.78 61.19 2.95
N ARG A 2 -5.87 60.58 3.44
CA ARG A 2 -7.11 60.18 2.71
C ARG A 2 -6.85 59.52 1.35
N ALA A 3 -6.99 58.19 1.28
CA ALA A 3 -7.88 57.52 0.33
C ALA A 3 -8.12 56.06 0.76
N ARG A 4 -9.38 55.74 1.04
CA ARG A 4 -9.97 54.40 1.19
C ARG A 4 -10.76 54.09 -0.09
N SER A 5 -10.77 52.85 -0.57
CA SER A 5 -11.88 52.19 -1.31
C SER A 5 -11.47 50.73 -1.61
N LYS A 6 -12.07 49.66 -1.05
CA LYS A 6 -13.35 48.98 -1.39
C LYS A 6 -13.41 48.60 -2.90
N TYR A 7 -13.52 47.33 -3.35
CA TYR A 7 -14.57 46.30 -3.21
C TYR A 7 -14.05 44.96 -3.87
N TRP A 8 -14.20 43.77 -3.27
CA TRP A 8 -15.29 42.77 -3.45
C TRP A 8 -15.00 41.67 -4.50
N LEU A 9 -14.78 40.41 -4.05
CA LEU A 9 -15.43 39.20 -4.57
C LEU A 9 -15.04 37.96 -3.75
N ALA A 10 -16.06 37.39 -3.12
CA ALA A 10 -16.03 36.22 -2.28
C ALA A 10 -16.12 34.94 -3.13
N TRP A 11 -15.39 33.89 -2.72
CA TRP A 11 -15.75 32.51 -3.03
C TRP A 11 -15.87 31.73 -1.71
N LEU A 12 -17.11 31.37 -1.41
CA LEU A 12 -17.56 30.52 -0.32
C LEU A 12 -17.21 29.07 -0.62
N VAL A 13 -16.33 28.46 0.18
CA VAL A 13 -16.26 27.00 0.33
C VAL A 13 -16.86 26.66 1.69
N VAL A 14 -18.05 26.08 1.66
CA VAL A 14 -18.79 25.60 2.84
C VAL A 14 -18.06 24.37 3.40
N LEU A 15 -17.43 24.54 4.55
CA LEU A 15 -16.91 23.46 5.41
C LEU A 15 -17.77 23.45 6.67
N ALA A 16 -18.85 22.67 6.67
CA ALA A 16 -19.70 22.49 7.84
C ALA A 16 -19.23 21.26 8.62
N VAL A 17 -18.43 21.48 9.65
CA VAL A 17 -18.13 20.51 10.71
C VAL A 17 -18.49 21.13 12.06
N GLY A 18 -19.52 20.57 12.69
CA GLY A 18 -19.65 20.45 14.14
C GLY A 18 -20.26 21.62 14.92
N HIS A 19 -21.52 21.46 15.33
CA HIS A 19 -21.93 21.59 16.74
C HIS A 19 -23.23 20.82 16.96
N LEU A 20 -23.11 19.66 17.61
CA LEU A 20 -24.25 18.91 18.13
C LEU A 20 -24.76 19.62 19.39
N SER A 21 -26.00 20.11 19.34
CA SER A 21 -26.80 20.45 20.50
C SER A 21 -27.24 19.18 21.22
N THR A 22 -27.08 19.18 22.54
CA THR A 22 -27.54 18.15 23.48
C THR A 22 -29.07 17.98 23.45
N PRO A 23 -29.62 16.76 23.42
CA PRO A 23 -31.03 16.55 23.69
C PRO A 23 -31.29 16.28 25.17
N SER A 24 -32.40 16.86 25.61
CA SER A 24 -33.05 16.76 26.90
C SER A 24 -33.47 15.31 27.23
N VAL A 25 -33.27 14.93 28.49
CA VAL A 25 -33.73 13.67 29.09
C VAL A 25 -35.23 13.79 29.38
N ALA A 26 -36.06 13.08 28.62
CA ALA A 26 -37.46 12.85 28.95
C ALA A 26 -37.73 11.33 28.93
N GLN A 27 -38.02 10.83 30.12
CA GLN A 27 -38.18 9.44 30.51
C GLN A 27 -39.58 8.97 30.10
N GLN A 28 -39.67 8.03 29.14
CA GLN A 28 -40.91 7.33 28.83
C GLN A 28 -40.77 5.83 29.09
N ARG A 29 -41.59 5.40 30.05
CA ARG A 29 -42.02 4.08 30.46
C ARG A 29 -41.77 2.95 29.46
N THR A 30 -41.15 1.91 30.00
CA THR A 30 -40.96 0.57 29.44
C THR A 30 -42.30 -0.10 29.09
N THR A 31 -42.55 -0.31 27.80
CA THR A 31 -43.43 -1.40 27.33
C THR A 31 -42.59 -2.48 26.68
N ARG A 32 -42.61 -3.64 27.33
CA ARG A 32 -42.01 -4.90 26.92
C ARG A 32 -42.81 -5.48 25.73
N SER A 33 -42.08 -6.17 24.85
CA SER A 33 -42.54 -6.96 23.70
C SER A 33 -42.73 -6.22 22.37
N LYS A 34 -41.73 -6.40 21.50
CA LYS A 34 -41.90 -6.90 20.12
C LYS A 34 -40.54 -7.40 19.63
N THR A 35 -40.45 -8.73 19.60
CA THR A 35 -39.61 -9.57 18.75
C THR A 35 -38.80 -8.81 17.69
N SER A 36 -37.47 -8.87 17.82
CA SER A 36 -36.56 -8.54 16.73
C SER A 36 -36.67 -9.61 15.64
N THR A 37 -37.61 -9.46 14.72
CA THR A 37 -37.52 -10.11 13.40
C THR A 37 -36.37 -9.44 12.66
N GLY A 38 -35.16 -10.00 12.79
CA GLY A 38 -34.07 -9.69 11.88
C GLY A 38 -34.52 -10.06 10.47
N THR A 39 -34.72 -9.05 9.63
CA THR A 39 -35.14 -9.22 8.24
C THR A 39 -34.11 -10.09 7.54
N ARG A 40 -34.44 -11.36 7.32
CA ARG A 40 -33.60 -12.32 6.59
C ARG A 40 -33.36 -11.76 5.19
N LYS A 41 -32.13 -11.29 4.92
CA LYS A 41 -31.74 -10.82 3.59
C LYS A 41 -32.00 -11.94 2.58
N THR A 42 -32.68 -11.60 1.49
CA THR A 42 -33.00 -12.58 0.45
C THR A 42 -31.74 -12.93 -0.33
N LYS A 43 -31.72 -14.14 -0.92
CA LYS A 43 -30.62 -14.64 -1.76
C LYS A 43 -30.16 -13.58 -2.79
N ALA A 44 -31.13 -12.99 -3.51
CA ALA A 44 -30.91 -11.94 -4.49
C ALA A 44 -30.29 -10.64 -3.93
N GLN A 45 -30.55 -10.27 -2.68
CA GLN A 45 -29.95 -9.09 -2.04
C GLN A 45 -28.48 -9.33 -1.69
N LEU A 46 -28.14 -10.50 -1.15
CA LEU A 46 -26.76 -10.86 -0.80
C LEU A 46 -25.85 -10.89 -2.03
N GLU A 47 -26.41 -11.23 -3.19
CA GLU A 47 -25.64 -11.34 -4.43
C GLU A 47 -25.49 -10.00 -5.17
N ARG A 48 -26.47 -9.08 -5.02
CA ARG A 48 -26.27 -7.67 -5.39
C ARG A 48 -25.15 -7.05 -4.55
N GLU A 49 -25.15 -7.32 -3.25
CA GLU A 49 -24.07 -6.87 -2.34
C GLU A 49 -22.72 -7.51 -2.72
N ARG A 50 -22.67 -8.81 -3.06
CA ARG A 50 -21.44 -9.47 -3.52
C ARG A 50 -20.92 -8.89 -4.83
N ARG A 51 -21.77 -8.77 -5.87
CA ARG A 51 -21.38 -8.20 -7.17
C ARG A 51 -20.90 -6.75 -7.03
N ALA A 52 -21.57 -5.95 -6.21
CA ALA A 52 -21.13 -4.59 -5.90
C ALA A 52 -19.75 -4.61 -5.19
N THR A 53 -19.54 -5.54 -4.26
CA THR A 53 -18.27 -5.67 -3.52
C THR A 53 -17.12 -6.12 -4.42
N VAL A 54 -17.35 -7.09 -5.32
CA VAL A 54 -16.35 -7.58 -6.28
C VAL A 54 -15.97 -6.49 -7.29
N ARG A 55 -16.95 -5.75 -7.85
CA ARG A 55 -16.66 -4.60 -8.71
C ARG A 55 -15.81 -3.55 -7.99
N ARG A 56 -16.15 -3.26 -6.73
CA ARG A 56 -15.36 -2.35 -5.88
C ARG A 56 -13.97 -2.89 -5.53
N ILE A 57 -13.72 -4.19 -5.58
CA ILE A 57 -12.39 -4.80 -5.44
C ILE A 57 -11.61 -4.64 -6.74
N GLN A 58 -12.23 -4.88 -7.90
CA GLN A 58 -11.61 -4.68 -9.21
C GLN A 58 -11.24 -3.20 -9.42
N GLU A 59 -12.15 -2.27 -9.09
CA GLU A 59 -11.90 -0.83 -9.08
C GLU A 59 -10.77 -0.48 -8.11
N ALA A 60 -10.80 -0.98 -6.87
CA ALA A 60 -9.72 -0.75 -5.90
C ALA A 60 -8.38 -1.31 -6.38
N SER A 61 -8.36 -2.47 -7.04
CA SER A 61 -7.14 -3.09 -7.60
C SER A 61 -6.59 -2.28 -8.77
N ARG A 62 -7.48 -1.79 -9.65
CA ARG A 62 -7.11 -0.89 -10.76
C ARG A 62 -6.57 0.44 -10.26
N ILE A 63 -7.19 1.01 -9.21
CA ILE A 63 -6.69 2.20 -8.52
C ILE A 63 -5.33 1.90 -7.91
N LEU A 64 -5.14 0.76 -7.27
CA LEU A 64 -3.85 0.36 -6.68
C LEU A 64 -2.76 0.23 -7.76
N GLU A 65 -3.05 -0.35 -8.92
CA GLU A 65 -2.13 -0.42 -10.05
C GLU A 65 -1.79 0.98 -10.60
N GLN A 66 -2.79 1.87 -10.72
CA GLN A 66 -2.55 3.26 -11.10
C GLN A 66 -1.74 4.01 -10.04
N THR A 67 -2.00 3.78 -8.74
CA THR A 67 -1.23 4.32 -7.61
C THR A 67 0.19 3.77 -7.61
N GLN A 68 0.41 2.53 -8.05
CA GLN A 68 1.76 1.95 -8.20
C GLN A 68 2.54 2.64 -9.33
N LYS A 69 1.90 2.90 -10.49
CA LYS A 69 2.50 3.72 -11.56
C LYS A 69 2.77 5.17 -11.12
N GLN A 70 1.85 5.77 -10.34
CA GLN A 70 2.07 7.08 -9.73
C GLN A 70 3.18 7.05 -8.68
N LYS A 71 3.36 5.95 -7.94
CA LYS A 71 4.46 5.74 -6.99
C LYS A 71 5.79 5.69 -7.73
N GLU A 72 5.89 5.02 -8.87
CA GLU A 72 7.09 5.04 -9.71
C GLU A 72 7.44 6.47 -10.17
N ALA A 73 6.45 7.23 -10.65
CA ALA A 73 6.64 8.64 -10.99
C ALA A 73 7.05 9.49 -9.76
N SER A 74 6.48 9.20 -8.59
CA SER A 74 6.80 9.89 -7.34
C SER A 74 8.17 9.49 -6.78
N VAL A 75 8.65 8.28 -7.06
CA VAL A 75 10.02 7.84 -6.79
C VAL A 75 11.00 8.61 -7.66
N GLY A 76 10.64 8.87 -8.93
CA GLY A 76 11.39 9.80 -9.80
C GLY A 76 11.49 11.20 -9.19
N GLN A 77 10.38 11.75 -8.69
CA GLN A 77 10.37 13.04 -7.98
C GLN A 77 11.21 13.02 -6.70
N LEU A 78 11.14 11.95 -5.91
CA LEU A 78 11.96 11.78 -4.71
C LEU A 78 13.45 11.68 -5.02
N ASN A 79 13.83 10.98 -6.09
CA ASN A 79 15.21 10.89 -6.53
C ASN A 79 15.73 12.26 -6.98
N ALA A 80 14.96 12.99 -7.79
CA ALA A 80 15.31 14.36 -8.18
C ALA A 80 15.43 15.29 -6.96
N LEU A 81 14.57 15.13 -5.97
CA LEU A 81 14.63 15.92 -4.73
C LEU A 81 15.83 15.55 -3.86
N LYS A 82 16.18 14.26 -3.80
CA LYS A 82 17.38 13.76 -3.12
C LYS A 82 18.66 14.28 -3.79
N GLU A 83 18.70 14.30 -5.12
CA GLU A 83 19.81 14.92 -5.87
C GLU A 83 19.91 16.41 -5.56
N LYS A 84 18.80 17.16 -5.61
CA LYS A 84 18.77 18.58 -5.22
C LYS A 84 19.28 18.79 -3.79
N LEU A 85 18.83 17.98 -2.83
CA LEU A 85 19.30 18.05 -1.44
C LEU A 85 20.81 17.80 -1.32
N THR A 86 21.33 16.83 -2.07
CA THR A 86 22.77 16.50 -2.09
C THR A 86 23.57 17.67 -2.64
N VAL A 87 23.12 18.25 -3.76
CA VAL A 87 23.73 19.44 -4.36
C VAL A 87 23.69 20.62 -3.40
N GLN A 88 22.54 20.89 -2.77
CA GLN A 88 22.38 22.00 -1.82
C GLN A 88 23.29 21.86 -0.60
N GLN A 89 23.42 20.64 -0.06
CA GLN A 89 24.37 20.35 1.01
C GLN A 89 25.82 20.58 0.59
N GLY A 90 26.17 20.20 -0.65
CA GLY A 90 27.46 20.50 -1.26
C GLY A 90 27.75 22.00 -1.35
N VAL A 91 26.78 22.79 -1.83
CA VAL A 91 26.88 24.26 -1.89
C VAL A 91 27.09 24.85 -0.50
N ILE A 92 26.29 24.45 0.50
CA ILE A 92 26.45 24.92 1.89
C ILE A 92 27.84 24.57 2.43
N LYS A 93 28.36 23.37 2.14
CA LYS A 93 29.70 22.96 2.54
C LYS A 93 30.78 23.82 1.89
N ASN A 94 30.64 24.13 0.61
CA ASN A 94 31.59 24.99 -0.12
C ASN A 94 31.59 26.41 0.46
N ILE A 95 30.42 27.02 0.64
CA ILE A 95 30.29 28.34 1.30
C ILE A 95 30.90 28.32 2.70
N SER A 96 30.72 27.23 3.45
CA SER A 96 31.30 27.10 4.80
C SER A 96 32.83 27.02 4.78
N ASN A 97 33.41 26.41 3.76
CA ASN A 97 34.86 26.38 3.58
C ASN A 97 35.38 27.76 3.17
N GLU A 98 34.70 28.43 2.23
CA GLU A 98 35.02 29.79 1.79
C GLU A 98 34.98 30.79 2.95
N LEU A 99 33.94 30.71 3.80
CA LEU A 99 33.84 31.50 5.03
C LEU A 99 35.02 31.26 5.97
N ARG A 100 35.54 30.03 6.06
CA ARG A 100 36.71 29.71 6.90
C ARG A 100 38.00 30.31 6.32
N TYR A 101 38.16 30.27 5.01
CA TYR A 101 39.29 30.90 4.34
C TYR A 101 39.27 32.42 4.54
N ILE A 102 38.13 33.06 4.27
CA ILE A 102 37.96 34.50 4.48
C ILE A 102 38.16 34.88 5.94
N GLU A 103 37.69 34.07 6.89
CA GLU A 103 37.93 34.32 8.31
C GLU A 103 39.42 34.35 8.66
N THR A 104 40.16 33.36 8.16
CA THR A 104 41.61 33.26 8.38
C THR A 104 42.32 34.48 7.79
N ASP A 105 41.94 34.85 6.57
CA ASP A 105 42.45 36.03 5.86
C ASP A 105 42.15 37.35 6.58
N VAL A 106 40.94 37.50 7.14
CA VAL A 106 40.52 38.66 7.93
C VAL A 106 41.38 38.76 9.18
N VAL A 107 41.54 37.68 9.94
CA VAL A 107 42.36 37.66 11.16
C VAL A 107 43.83 37.99 10.85
N GLN A 108 44.39 37.40 9.78
CA GLN A 108 45.76 37.69 9.36
C GLN A 108 45.94 39.16 8.95
N THR A 109 45.00 39.70 8.16
CA THR A 109 45.04 41.09 7.70
C THR A 109 44.87 42.05 8.87
N GLU A 110 44.00 41.75 9.83
CA GLU A 110 43.85 42.52 11.08
C GLU A 110 45.16 42.56 11.87
N GLY A 111 45.86 41.43 11.98
CA GLY A 111 47.20 41.38 12.59
C GLY A 111 48.21 42.29 11.88
N GLN A 112 48.25 42.27 10.55
CA GLN A 112 49.14 43.11 9.75
C GLN A 112 48.80 44.61 9.86
N VAL A 113 47.50 44.94 9.91
CA VAL A 113 47.00 46.30 10.14
C VAL A 113 47.48 46.80 11.50
N GLN A 114 47.36 45.99 12.55
CA GLN A 114 47.83 46.36 13.89
C GLN A 114 49.33 46.60 13.92
N GLN A 115 50.13 45.71 13.32
CA GLN A 115 51.59 45.88 13.25
C GLN A 115 51.97 47.16 12.48
N THR A 116 51.35 47.40 11.33
CA THR A 116 51.62 48.58 10.50
C THR A 116 51.22 49.86 11.23
N ARG A 117 50.10 49.83 11.96
CA ARG A 117 49.65 50.94 12.79
C ARG A 117 50.64 51.24 13.92
N GLN A 118 51.10 50.22 14.65
CA GLN A 118 52.12 50.39 15.70
C GLN A 118 53.43 50.99 15.14
N ASN A 119 53.91 50.47 14.01
CA ASN A 119 55.10 50.99 13.34
C ASN A 119 54.92 52.46 12.91
N LEU A 120 53.73 52.81 12.39
CA LEU A 120 53.42 54.19 12.00
C LEU A 120 53.41 55.14 13.21
N GLU A 121 52.85 54.72 14.33
CA GLU A 121 52.85 55.50 15.58
C GLU A 121 54.29 55.73 16.09
N GLN A 122 55.14 54.69 16.06
CA GLN A 122 56.56 54.81 16.43
C GLN A 122 57.31 55.79 15.51
N LEU A 123 57.17 55.63 14.19
CA LEU A 123 57.80 56.53 13.20
C LEU A 123 57.36 57.99 13.39
N LYS A 124 56.07 58.22 13.64
CA LYS A 124 55.53 59.55 13.92
C LYS A 124 56.09 60.13 15.22
N ALA A 125 56.20 59.32 16.28
CA ALA A 125 56.75 59.75 17.56
C ALA A 125 58.23 60.15 17.44
N GLU A 126 59.05 59.36 16.74
CA GLU A 126 60.45 59.67 16.48
C GLU A 126 60.60 60.93 15.62
N TYR A 127 59.85 61.03 14.53
CA TYR A 127 59.86 62.21 13.67
C TYR A 127 59.42 63.47 14.44
N ALA A 128 58.38 63.37 15.27
CA ALA A 128 57.93 64.46 16.13
C ALA A 128 59.04 64.95 17.08
N ARG A 129 59.84 64.03 17.67
CA ARG A 129 61.01 64.40 18.47
C ARG A 129 62.05 65.16 17.66
N LEU A 130 62.39 64.69 16.45
CA LEU A 130 63.34 65.38 15.56
C LEU A 130 62.87 66.78 15.16
N ILE A 131 61.58 66.93 14.86
CA ILE A 131 60.98 68.23 14.54
C ILE A 131 60.98 69.15 15.77
N TYR A 132 60.66 68.64 16.96
CA TYR A 132 60.67 69.40 18.20
C TYR A 132 62.07 69.88 18.62
N ILE A 133 63.08 68.99 18.56
CA ILE A 133 64.47 69.38 18.82
C ILE A 133 64.92 70.38 17.76
N GLY A 134 64.63 70.09 16.49
CA GLY A 134 64.96 70.95 15.37
C GLY A 134 64.33 72.34 15.44
N SER A 135 63.13 72.47 16.02
CA SER A 135 62.45 73.75 16.25
C SER A 135 63.09 74.54 17.39
N LYS A 136 63.50 73.89 18.49
CA LYS A 136 64.26 74.54 19.57
C LYS A 136 65.63 75.06 19.11
N THR A 137 66.24 74.39 18.13
CA THR A 137 67.53 74.79 17.54
C THR A 137 67.36 75.51 16.18
N ALA A 138 66.17 76.01 15.86
CA ALA A 138 65.83 76.48 14.50
C ALA A 138 66.36 77.88 14.13
N ASN A 139 66.89 78.65 15.08
CA ASN A 139 67.39 79.98 14.76
C ASN A 139 68.48 79.87 13.68
N SER A 140 68.28 80.50 12.51
CA SER A 140 69.13 80.34 11.32
C SER A 140 70.58 80.73 11.59
N TYR A 141 70.77 81.71 12.48
CA TYR A 141 72.06 82.09 13.02
C TYR A 141 72.81 80.91 13.65
N ASN A 142 72.13 80.00 14.37
CA ASN A 142 72.78 78.89 15.05
C ASN A 142 73.35 77.84 14.07
N ARG A 143 72.67 77.55 12.94
CA ARG A 143 73.17 76.58 11.95
C ARG A 143 74.35 77.10 11.13
N VAL A 144 74.25 78.34 10.66
CA VAL A 144 75.34 78.99 9.91
C VAL A 144 76.51 79.25 10.85
N MET A 145 76.27 79.76 12.06
CA MET A 145 77.30 79.92 13.10
C MET A 145 77.94 78.58 13.47
N PHE A 146 77.18 77.48 13.59
CA PHE A 146 77.75 76.14 13.85
C PHE A 146 78.72 75.69 12.76
N LEU A 147 78.45 76.02 11.49
CA LEU A 147 79.38 75.74 10.40
C LEU A 147 80.63 76.64 10.51
N PHE A 148 80.46 77.95 10.64
CA PHE A 148 81.56 78.92 10.66
C PHE A 148 82.38 78.95 11.96
N ALA A 149 81.84 78.46 13.08
CA ALA A 149 82.55 78.29 14.36
C ALA A 149 83.39 77.01 14.41
N SER A 150 83.88 76.54 13.25
CA SER A 150 84.77 75.38 13.16
C SER A 150 86.22 75.83 13.21
N GLU A 151 87.07 75.08 13.92
CA GLU A 151 88.48 75.47 14.12
C GLU A 151 89.37 75.14 12.92
N SER A 152 88.88 74.30 12.00
CA SER A 152 89.58 73.94 10.77
C SER A 152 88.61 73.66 9.62
N PHE A 153 89.10 73.78 8.39
CA PHE A 153 88.35 73.44 7.18
C PHE A 153 87.84 71.98 7.18
N ASN A 154 88.59 71.04 7.76
CA ASN A 154 88.14 69.65 7.90
C ASN A 154 86.93 69.54 8.83
N GLN A 155 86.95 70.23 9.98
CA GLN A 155 85.79 70.27 10.89
C GLN A 155 84.58 70.95 10.22
N PHE A 156 84.78 72.04 9.47
CA PHE A 156 83.73 72.67 8.66
C PHE A 156 83.07 71.66 7.72
N MET A 157 83.89 70.93 6.95
CA MET A 157 83.41 69.98 5.95
C MET A 157 82.66 68.81 6.59
N LEU A 158 83.13 68.28 7.72
CA LEU A 158 82.43 67.25 8.49
C LEU A 158 81.07 67.74 9.01
N ARG A 159 81.02 68.95 9.61
CA ARG A 159 79.76 69.56 10.09
C ARG A 159 78.78 69.78 8.95
N LEU A 160 79.24 70.24 7.78
CA LEU A 160 78.42 70.41 6.58
C LEU A 160 77.84 69.07 6.09
N ARG A 161 78.66 68.02 6.02
CA ARG A 161 78.21 66.66 5.67
C ARG A 161 77.17 66.14 6.66
N TYR A 162 77.35 66.35 7.96
CA TYR A 162 76.35 65.94 8.97
C TYR A 162 75.02 66.67 8.82
N ILE A 163 75.02 67.98 8.52
CA ILE A 163 73.77 68.73 8.27
C ILE A 163 73.05 68.18 7.04
N GLN A 164 73.78 67.90 5.95
CA GLN A 164 73.22 67.31 4.74
C GLN A 164 72.64 65.92 5.04
N GLN A 165 73.39 65.05 5.71
CA GLN A 165 72.92 63.72 6.10
C GLN A 165 71.67 63.79 6.99
N TYR A 166 71.61 64.74 7.94
CA TYR A 166 70.44 64.92 8.80
C TYR A 166 69.21 65.42 8.04
N ALA A 167 69.39 66.30 7.04
CA ALA A 167 68.30 66.74 6.17
C ALA A 167 67.75 65.57 5.33
N GLU A 168 68.65 64.74 4.76
CA GLU A 168 68.27 63.56 3.99
C GLU A 168 67.54 62.53 4.86
N VAL A 169 68.03 62.23 6.07
CA VAL A 169 67.35 61.30 7.00
C VAL A 169 65.94 61.79 7.35
N ARG A 170 65.74 63.08 7.62
CA ARG A 170 64.39 63.63 7.91
C ARG A 170 63.47 63.51 6.71
N LYS A 171 63.96 63.82 5.50
CA LYS A 171 63.18 63.68 4.26
C LYS A 171 62.81 62.21 4.02
N ALA A 172 63.75 61.29 4.23
CA ALA A 172 63.52 59.85 4.13
C ALA A 172 62.48 59.36 5.15
N GLN A 173 62.57 59.80 6.42
CA GLN A 173 61.61 59.42 7.46
C GLN A 173 60.20 59.94 7.16
N ALA A 174 60.06 61.17 6.67
CA ALA A 174 58.77 61.71 6.23
C ALA A 174 58.17 60.90 5.07
N ALA A 175 59.00 60.52 4.08
CA ALA A 175 58.59 59.63 2.99
C ALA A 175 58.19 58.23 3.49
N GLN A 176 58.89 57.70 4.49
CA GLN A 176 58.56 56.42 5.12
C GLN A 176 57.23 56.47 5.89
N ILE A 177 56.95 57.56 6.60
CA ILE A 177 55.65 57.78 7.25
C ILE A 177 54.53 57.80 6.21
N SER A 178 54.70 58.58 5.14
CA SER A 178 53.71 58.69 4.06
C SER A 178 53.43 57.34 3.40
N SER A 179 54.48 56.60 3.02
CA SER A 179 54.32 55.27 2.40
C SER A 179 53.70 54.24 3.36
N THR A 180 54.03 54.29 4.65
CA THR A 180 53.41 53.42 5.67
C THR A 180 51.94 53.78 5.89
N GLN A 181 51.59 55.07 5.87
CA GLN A 181 50.21 55.54 5.95
C GLN A 181 49.39 55.08 4.73
N GLN A 182 49.96 55.15 3.52
CA GLN A 182 49.32 54.63 2.32
C GLN A 182 49.13 53.11 2.36
N ARG A 183 50.13 52.36 2.84
CA ARG A 183 50.01 50.91 3.03
C ARG A 183 48.88 50.58 4.01
N LEU A 184 48.81 51.29 5.14
CA LEU A 184 47.76 51.11 6.13
C LEU A 184 46.37 51.39 5.56
N SER A 185 46.21 52.46 4.76
CA SER A 185 44.91 52.77 4.14
C SER A 185 44.50 51.70 3.12
N GLN A 186 45.44 51.19 2.33
CA GLN A 186 45.20 50.07 1.41
C GLN A 186 44.79 48.79 2.15
N GLN A 187 45.48 48.45 3.25
CA GLN A 187 45.13 47.29 4.08
C GLN A 187 43.74 47.43 4.72
N LEU A 188 43.38 48.62 5.21
CA LEU A 188 42.06 48.89 5.78
C LEU A 188 40.95 48.80 4.72
N ALA A 189 41.19 49.30 3.50
CA ALA A 189 40.24 49.18 2.39
C ALA A 189 40.02 47.71 2.00
N GLY A 190 41.08 46.93 1.83
CA GLY A 190 40.97 45.49 1.53
C GLY A 190 40.33 44.69 2.66
N LEU A 191 40.60 45.04 3.92
CA LEU A 191 39.93 44.42 5.07
C LEU A 191 38.42 44.70 5.07
N GLN A 192 38.01 45.92 4.73
CA GLN A 192 36.60 46.28 4.63
C GLN A 192 35.88 45.50 3.53
N GLU A 193 36.53 45.35 2.36
CA GLU A 193 36.01 44.53 1.25
C GLU A 193 35.83 43.06 1.67
N LYS A 194 36.84 42.45 2.29
CA LYS A 194 36.75 41.07 2.82
C LYS A 194 35.63 40.92 3.86
N LYS A 195 35.42 41.92 4.72
CA LYS A 195 34.31 41.91 5.71
C LYS A 195 32.94 41.99 5.04
N GLN A 196 32.81 42.76 3.96
CA GLN A 196 31.58 42.82 3.17
C GLN A 196 31.31 41.51 2.44
N GLU A 197 32.33 40.90 1.85
CA GLU A 197 32.26 39.58 1.21
C GLU A 197 31.87 38.48 2.21
N LYS A 198 32.49 38.45 3.40
CA LYS A 198 32.08 37.55 4.49
C LYS A 198 30.59 37.72 4.83
N GLY A 199 30.11 38.98 4.89
CA GLY A 199 28.71 39.28 5.15
C GLY A 199 27.77 38.76 4.06
N SER A 200 28.13 38.90 2.79
CA SER A 200 27.33 38.38 1.67
C SER A 200 27.29 36.85 1.66
N LEU A 201 28.42 36.18 1.93
CA LEU A 201 28.49 34.72 2.03
C LEU A 201 27.66 34.18 3.21
N LEU A 202 27.64 34.85 4.35
CA LEU A 202 26.77 34.48 5.47
C LEU A 202 25.29 34.56 5.09
N ASN A 203 24.88 35.63 4.39
CA ASN A 203 23.51 35.77 3.90
C ASN A 203 23.15 34.69 2.88
N ASN A 204 24.07 34.37 1.96
CA ASN A 204 23.91 33.27 1.02
C ASN A 204 23.76 31.94 1.76
N GLN A 205 24.61 31.65 2.75
CA GLN A 205 24.52 30.45 3.57
C GLN A 205 23.17 30.31 4.28
N LEU A 206 22.62 31.42 4.80
CA LEU A 206 21.30 31.43 5.45
C LEU A 206 20.18 31.16 4.44
N SER A 207 20.25 31.75 3.24
CA SER A 207 19.30 31.48 2.15
C SER A 207 19.33 30.01 1.74
N GLU A 208 20.52 29.45 1.53
CA GLU A 208 20.71 28.05 1.16
C GLU A 208 20.20 27.09 2.24
N LYS A 209 20.41 27.40 3.53
CA LYS A 209 19.85 26.63 4.65
C LYS A 209 18.32 26.67 4.67
N ARG A 210 17.69 27.82 4.38
CA ARG A 210 16.23 27.92 4.27
C ARG A 210 15.70 27.09 3.11
N ASN A 211 16.36 27.15 1.95
CA ASN A 211 16.02 26.34 0.79
C ASN A 211 16.14 24.84 1.09
N LEU A 212 17.20 24.42 1.79
CA LEU A 212 17.38 23.04 2.24
C LEU A 212 16.23 22.55 3.13
N ILE A 213 15.79 23.39 4.08
CA ILE A 213 14.64 23.07 4.95
C ILE A 213 13.38 22.91 4.11
N THR A 214 13.12 23.82 3.17
CA THR A 214 11.97 23.72 2.26
C THR A 214 11.99 22.43 1.45
N LEU A 215 13.14 22.04 0.89
CA LEU A 215 13.30 20.80 0.13
C LEU A 215 13.08 19.56 1.02
N LYS A 216 13.58 19.56 2.26
CA LYS A 216 13.32 18.48 3.22
C LYS A 216 11.83 18.36 3.54
N THR A 217 11.15 19.48 3.78
CA THR A 217 9.70 19.49 4.02
C THR A 217 8.92 18.95 2.81
N GLN A 218 9.32 19.32 1.58
CA GLN A 218 8.72 18.75 0.37
C GLN A 218 8.95 17.23 0.27
N GLN A 219 10.13 16.76 0.67
CA GLN A 219 10.47 15.33 0.70
C GLN A 219 9.55 14.59 1.67
N ASP A 220 9.43 15.10 2.89
CA ASP A 220 8.62 14.51 3.95
C ASP A 220 7.14 14.49 3.56
N GLN A 221 6.64 15.54 2.90
CA GLN A 221 5.27 15.62 2.38
C GLN A 221 4.99 14.55 1.31
N VAL A 222 5.92 14.35 0.37
CA VAL A 222 5.76 13.32 -0.67
C VAL A 222 5.78 11.93 -0.04
N VAL A 223 6.73 11.66 0.87
CA VAL A 223 6.83 10.38 1.57
C VAL A 223 5.58 10.10 2.41
N THR A 224 5.10 11.07 3.20
CA THR A 224 3.90 10.90 4.04
C THR A 224 2.65 10.69 3.18
N LYS A 225 2.43 11.48 2.13
CA LYS A 225 1.28 11.31 1.24
C LYS A 225 1.24 9.93 0.58
N LEU A 226 2.38 9.44 0.07
CA LEU A 226 2.47 8.11 -0.54
C LEU A 226 2.21 7.00 0.48
N SER A 227 2.80 7.10 1.67
CA SER A 227 2.61 6.10 2.73
C SER A 227 1.15 6.02 3.21
N GLN A 228 0.47 7.17 3.37
CA GLN A 228 -0.93 7.23 3.76
C GLN A 228 -1.85 6.62 2.70
N GLN A 229 -1.60 6.93 1.42
CA GLN A 229 -2.38 6.37 0.31
C GLN A 229 -2.23 4.85 0.21
N GLU A 230 -1.00 4.33 0.36
CA GLU A 230 -0.73 2.88 0.34
C GLU A 230 -1.45 2.17 1.49
N GLU A 231 -1.37 2.72 2.71
CA GLU A 231 -2.00 2.13 3.88
C GLU A 231 -3.53 2.14 3.78
N SER A 232 -4.14 3.25 3.35
CA SER A 232 -5.61 3.33 3.21
C SER A 232 -6.14 2.33 2.17
N LEU A 233 -5.44 2.18 1.05
CA LEU A 233 -5.85 1.24 -0.01
C LEU A 233 -5.69 -0.21 0.45
N ARG A 234 -4.63 -0.53 1.20
CA ARG A 234 -4.45 -1.87 1.78
C ARG A 234 -5.54 -2.23 2.77
N GLN A 235 -5.88 -1.31 3.67
CA GLN A 235 -6.95 -1.52 4.65
C GLN A 235 -8.31 -1.71 3.95
N GLU A 236 -8.61 -0.90 2.94
CA GLU A 236 -9.84 -1.01 2.17
C GLU A 236 -9.92 -2.35 1.40
N LEU A 237 -8.82 -2.80 0.80
CA LEU A 237 -8.74 -4.08 0.10
C LEU A 237 -8.97 -5.26 1.06
N ALA A 238 -8.29 -5.25 2.21
CA ALA A 238 -8.42 -6.29 3.24
C ALA A 238 -9.86 -6.36 3.78
N ALA A 239 -10.48 -5.21 4.08
CA ALA A 239 -11.86 -5.14 4.55
C ALA A 239 -12.85 -5.69 3.51
N LYS A 240 -12.67 -5.34 2.23
CA LYS A 240 -13.49 -5.84 1.13
C LYS A 240 -13.32 -7.34 0.90
N GLN A 241 -12.10 -7.88 1.01
CA GLN A 241 -11.84 -9.32 0.94
C GLN A 241 -12.48 -10.09 2.09
N GLN A 242 -12.41 -9.57 3.32
CA GLN A 242 -13.12 -10.14 4.47
C GLN A 242 -14.65 -10.09 4.30
N ALA A 243 -15.19 -9.10 3.59
CA ALA A 243 -16.62 -9.03 3.29
C ALA A 243 -17.03 -10.09 2.25
N VAL A 244 -16.21 -10.31 1.21
CA VAL A 244 -16.45 -11.34 0.20
C VAL A 244 -16.38 -12.74 0.82
N SER A 245 -15.38 -13.05 1.63
CA SER A 245 -15.27 -14.37 2.28
C SER A 245 -16.43 -14.65 3.24
N ARG A 246 -16.92 -13.62 3.95
CA ARG A 246 -18.14 -13.71 4.77
C ARG A 246 -19.38 -14.05 3.92
N LEU A 247 -19.54 -13.39 2.78
CA LEU A 247 -20.65 -13.65 1.85
C LEU A 247 -20.58 -15.06 1.26
N ASP A 248 -19.40 -15.52 0.84
CA ASP A 248 -19.21 -16.86 0.29
C ASP A 248 -19.53 -17.96 1.33
N ASN A 249 -19.20 -17.73 2.61
CA ASN A 249 -19.56 -18.62 3.70
C ASN A 249 -21.07 -18.67 3.96
N LEU A 250 -21.76 -17.52 3.89
CA LEU A 250 -23.22 -17.46 4.02
C LEU A 250 -23.93 -18.15 2.87
N ILE A 251 -23.45 -17.99 1.63
CA ILE A 251 -23.98 -18.69 0.46
C ILE A 251 -23.79 -20.21 0.63
N ALA A 252 -22.61 -20.64 1.08
CA ALA A 252 -22.32 -22.06 1.30
C ALA A 252 -23.15 -22.68 2.43
N GLN A 253 -23.43 -21.94 3.50
CA GLN A 253 -24.38 -22.36 4.53
C GLN A 253 -25.77 -22.53 3.92
N ARG A 254 -26.22 -21.56 3.10
CA ARG A 254 -27.56 -21.59 2.52
C ARG A 254 -27.76 -22.70 1.49
N VAL A 255 -26.70 -23.06 0.74
CA VAL A 255 -26.66 -24.21 -0.16
C VAL A 255 -26.71 -25.52 0.63
N ARG A 256 -25.90 -25.66 1.69
CA ARG A 256 -25.94 -26.84 2.57
C ARG A 256 -27.31 -27.06 3.21
N GLU A 257 -27.96 -26.00 3.67
CA GLU A 257 -29.32 -26.07 4.21
C GLU A 257 -30.36 -26.51 3.19
N GLU A 258 -30.17 -26.18 1.90
CA GLU A 258 -31.04 -26.64 0.81
C GLU A 258 -30.77 -28.11 0.49
N ILE A 259 -29.49 -28.53 0.41
CA ILE A 259 -29.07 -29.93 0.22
C ILE A 259 -29.66 -30.81 1.33
N ALA A 260 -29.52 -30.40 2.59
CA ALA A 260 -30.04 -31.16 3.73
C ALA A 260 -31.58 -31.27 3.71
N ARG A 261 -32.29 -30.23 3.26
CA ARG A 261 -33.76 -30.28 3.12
C ARG A 261 -34.19 -31.19 1.97
N ALA A 262 -33.53 -31.12 0.82
CA ALA A 262 -33.78 -32.01 -0.31
C ALA A 262 -33.50 -33.48 0.05
N ALA A 263 -32.38 -33.76 0.73
CA ALA A 263 -32.04 -35.10 1.21
C ALA A 263 -33.08 -35.65 2.21
N ARG A 264 -33.59 -34.82 3.14
CA ARG A 264 -34.67 -35.21 4.07
C ARG A 264 -35.98 -35.54 3.35
N LEU A 265 -36.34 -34.77 2.31
CA LEU A 265 -37.53 -35.03 1.50
C LEU A 265 -37.40 -36.31 0.67
N ALA A 266 -36.22 -36.55 0.09
CA ALA A 266 -35.90 -37.78 -0.63
C ALA A 266 -35.94 -39.01 0.31
N ALA A 267 -35.34 -38.91 1.50
CA ALA A 267 -35.38 -39.96 2.52
C ALA A 267 -36.81 -40.27 2.97
N ARG A 268 -37.66 -39.24 3.18
CA ARG A 268 -39.09 -39.43 3.49
C ARG A 268 -39.85 -40.14 2.37
N ARG A 269 -39.58 -39.80 1.11
CA ARG A 269 -40.19 -40.46 -0.07
C ARG A 269 -39.71 -41.90 -0.22
N ALA A 270 -38.43 -42.18 -0.01
CA ALA A 270 -37.86 -43.52 -0.05
C ALA A 270 -38.40 -44.41 1.09
N ALA A 271 -38.55 -43.85 2.30
CA ALA A 271 -39.18 -44.53 3.43
C ALA A 271 -40.66 -44.83 3.17
N ALA A 272 -41.41 -43.88 2.58
CA ALA A 272 -42.80 -44.10 2.18
C ALA A 272 -42.95 -45.15 1.08
N ALA A 273 -42.04 -45.18 0.10
CA ALA A 273 -42.02 -46.18 -0.96
C ALA A 273 -41.67 -47.58 -0.44
N LYS A 274 -40.69 -47.70 0.47
CA LYS A 274 -40.38 -48.98 1.16
C LYS A 274 -41.55 -49.45 2.03
N ALA A 275 -42.23 -48.55 2.73
CA ALA A 275 -43.42 -48.88 3.51
C ALA A 275 -44.59 -49.33 2.60
N ALA A 276 -44.79 -48.70 1.45
CA ALA A 276 -45.78 -49.12 0.46
C ALA A 276 -45.46 -50.49 -0.16
N ALA A 277 -44.20 -50.74 -0.52
CA ALA A 277 -43.74 -52.03 -1.05
C ALA A 277 -43.85 -53.17 -0.02
N SER A 278 -43.62 -52.88 1.26
CA SER A 278 -43.81 -53.87 2.35
C SER A 278 -45.28 -54.22 2.60
N ARG A 279 -46.21 -53.31 2.26
CA ARG A 279 -47.68 -53.55 2.34
C ARG A 279 -48.21 -54.35 1.15
N THR A 280 -47.58 -54.25 -0.02
CA THR A 280 -47.92 -55.09 -1.18
C THR A 280 -47.25 -56.48 -1.13
N ALA A 281 -46.10 -56.63 -0.46
CA ALA A 281 -45.44 -57.93 -0.27
C ALA A 281 -46.10 -58.81 0.81
N THR A 282 -47.02 -58.28 1.63
CA THR A 282 -47.78 -59.05 2.63
C THR A 282 -49.11 -59.61 2.12
N ALA A 283 -49.42 -59.46 0.82
CA ALA A 283 -50.66 -59.96 0.22
C ALA A 283 -50.52 -61.30 -0.56
N THR A 284 -49.32 -61.89 -0.62
CA THR A 284 -49.11 -63.16 -1.36
C THR A 284 -48.05 -64.05 -0.71
N ALA A 285 -48.42 -64.75 0.38
CA ALA A 285 -47.85 -66.06 0.73
C ALA A 285 -48.72 -66.74 1.81
N PRO A 286 -49.11 -68.01 1.64
CA PRO A 286 -50.00 -68.72 2.55
C PRO A 286 -49.27 -69.34 3.75
N THR A 287 -50.06 -69.53 4.79
CA THR A 287 -49.85 -70.14 6.11
C THR A 287 -49.18 -71.52 6.08
N ARG A 288 -48.19 -71.74 6.98
CA ARG A 288 -48.07 -72.97 7.80
C ARG A 288 -47.14 -72.75 9.00
N SER A 289 -47.61 -73.18 10.16
CA SER A 289 -47.06 -73.05 11.53
C SER A 289 -46.62 -74.46 12.04
N PRO A 290 -46.16 -74.67 13.29
CA PRO A 290 -44.96 -74.17 14.01
C PRO A 290 -44.08 -75.33 14.57
N GLY A 291 -42.89 -75.03 15.13
CA GLY A 291 -42.10 -76.05 15.85
C GLY A 291 -40.81 -75.56 16.56
N ALA A 292 -40.91 -75.37 17.88
CA ALA A 292 -39.98 -75.73 18.97
C ALA A 292 -38.44 -75.45 18.94
N THR A 293 -38.05 -74.51 19.83
CA THR A 293 -37.11 -74.61 21.00
C THR A 293 -35.57 -74.72 20.86
N SER A 294 -34.92 -73.97 21.79
CA SER A 294 -33.55 -74.05 22.39
C SER A 294 -32.51 -73.08 21.82
N ARG A 295 -32.18 -71.97 22.50
CA ARG A 295 -31.32 -71.73 23.69
C ARG A 295 -29.87 -72.19 23.52
N THR A 296 -28.95 -71.22 23.37
CA THR A 296 -27.79 -70.95 24.25
C THR A 296 -27.07 -69.66 23.83
N SER A 297 -26.82 -68.78 24.80
CA SER A 297 -25.88 -67.64 24.80
C SER A 297 -24.46 -68.15 25.22
N PRO A 298 -23.36 -67.36 25.36
CA PRO A 298 -23.24 -65.89 25.33
C PRO A 298 -21.91 -65.27 24.75
N THR A 299 -21.85 -63.93 24.77
CA THR A 299 -20.66 -63.05 24.91
C THR A 299 -19.66 -62.88 23.75
N ALA A 300 -19.51 -61.63 23.26
CA ALA A 300 -18.21 -60.96 22.91
C ALA A 300 -18.29 -59.80 21.87
N ALA A 301 -19.38 -59.03 21.75
CA ALA A 301 -19.44 -57.94 20.75
C ALA A 301 -20.08 -56.62 21.21
N ALA A 302 -20.32 -56.44 22.52
CA ALA A 302 -21.07 -55.31 23.05
C ALA A 302 -20.27 -54.01 23.25
N GLU A 303 -18.98 -53.96 22.89
CA GLU A 303 -18.16 -52.73 22.98
C GLU A 303 -17.79 -52.13 21.62
N ALA A 304 -18.15 -52.76 20.50
CA ALA A 304 -17.95 -52.20 19.16
C ALA A 304 -19.19 -51.47 18.60
N GLU A 305 -20.34 -51.56 19.26
CA GLU A 305 -21.61 -50.99 18.78
C GLU A 305 -21.88 -49.54 19.22
N ALA A 306 -21.11 -49.00 20.16
CA ALA A 306 -21.31 -47.62 20.63
C ALA A 306 -20.58 -46.57 19.76
N GLU A 307 -19.48 -46.94 19.10
CA GLU A 307 -18.72 -46.01 18.23
C GLU A 307 -19.29 -46.00 16.79
N ALA A 308 -19.87 -47.11 16.33
CA ALA A 308 -20.53 -47.22 15.03
C ALA A 308 -21.92 -46.53 14.99
N ALA A 309 -22.47 -46.09 16.12
CA ALA A 309 -23.77 -45.43 16.19
C ALA A 309 -23.72 -43.92 15.88
N ALA A 310 -22.55 -43.27 16.02
CA ALA A 310 -22.40 -41.84 15.73
C ALA A 310 -22.23 -41.54 14.22
N GLU A 311 -21.73 -42.47 13.42
CA GLU A 311 -21.55 -42.30 11.97
C GLU A 311 -22.81 -42.60 11.13
N ARG A 312 -23.84 -43.22 11.70
CA ARG A 312 -25.03 -43.67 10.95
C ARG A 312 -26.08 -42.59 10.66
N VAL A 313 -25.82 -41.34 11.02
CA VAL A 313 -26.75 -40.21 10.77
C VAL A 313 -26.51 -39.53 9.41
N ASN A 314 -25.41 -39.84 8.70
CA ASN A 314 -25.03 -39.11 7.47
C ASN A 314 -25.04 -39.93 6.17
N ARG A 315 -25.57 -41.16 6.17
CA ARG A 315 -25.68 -41.96 4.94
C ARG A 315 -27.13 -42.00 4.49
N VAL A 316 -27.44 -41.29 3.42
CA VAL A 316 -28.70 -41.47 2.69
C VAL A 316 -28.77 -42.95 2.34
N THR A 317 -29.67 -43.70 2.99
CA THR A 317 -29.77 -45.14 2.77
C THR A 317 -30.21 -45.40 1.34
N LEU A 318 -29.23 -45.83 0.55
CA LEU A 318 -29.33 -46.19 -0.85
C LEU A 318 -30.47 -47.20 -1.05
N THR A 319 -31.34 -46.94 -2.02
CA THR A 319 -32.03 -48.03 -2.73
C THR A 319 -30.95 -48.81 -3.51
N PRO A 320 -31.14 -50.12 -3.79
CA PRO A 320 -30.16 -50.92 -4.55
C PRO A 320 -29.72 -50.21 -5.84
N GLU A 321 -30.68 -49.61 -6.54
CA GLU A 321 -30.50 -48.81 -7.76
C GLU A 321 -29.58 -47.58 -7.57
N THR A 322 -29.67 -46.88 -6.44
CA THR A 322 -28.77 -45.73 -6.16
C THR A 322 -27.37 -46.14 -5.72
N ALA A 323 -27.22 -47.34 -5.12
CA ALA A 323 -25.92 -47.89 -4.73
C ALA A 323 -25.10 -48.31 -5.96
N GLU A 324 -25.75 -48.97 -6.92
CA GLU A 324 -25.15 -49.35 -8.20
C GLU A 324 -24.73 -48.12 -9.03
N LEU A 325 -25.53 -47.05 -8.97
CA LEU A 325 -25.19 -45.79 -9.63
C LEU A 325 -23.96 -45.12 -8.98
N ALA A 326 -23.82 -45.21 -7.65
CA ALA A 326 -22.69 -44.66 -6.91
C ALA A 326 -21.39 -45.44 -7.15
N SER A 327 -21.45 -46.78 -7.20
CA SER A 327 -20.29 -47.60 -7.54
C SER A 327 -19.85 -47.33 -8.98
N SER A 328 -20.81 -47.30 -9.92
CA SER A 328 -20.53 -47.00 -11.32
C SER A 328 -19.93 -45.60 -11.52
N PHE A 329 -20.34 -44.60 -10.72
CA PHE A 329 -19.74 -43.26 -10.76
C PHE A 329 -18.29 -43.27 -10.25
N THR A 330 -18.01 -44.03 -9.19
CA THR A 330 -16.66 -44.15 -8.61
C THR A 330 -15.70 -44.89 -9.53
N ASP A 331 -16.18 -45.95 -10.21
CA ASP A 331 -15.39 -46.74 -11.15
C ASP A 331 -14.96 -45.94 -12.39
N ASN A 332 -15.71 -44.89 -12.74
CA ASN A 332 -15.39 -43.98 -13.84
C ASN A 332 -14.53 -42.77 -13.42
N ARG A 333 -13.95 -42.78 -12.22
CA ARG A 333 -13.06 -41.71 -11.75
C ARG A 333 -11.86 -41.55 -12.68
N GLY A 334 -11.62 -40.31 -13.11
CA GLY A 334 -10.55 -39.97 -14.05
C GLY A 334 -10.88 -40.31 -15.51
N GLN A 335 -12.12 -40.77 -15.79
CA GLN A 335 -12.61 -41.07 -17.15
C GLN A 335 -13.95 -40.37 -17.43
N LEU A 336 -14.47 -39.56 -16.50
CA LEU A 336 -15.73 -38.86 -16.73
C LEU A 336 -15.59 -37.89 -17.90
N PRO A 337 -16.58 -37.84 -18.81
CA PRO A 337 -16.59 -36.86 -19.89
C PRO A 337 -16.62 -35.44 -19.31
N TRP A 338 -15.96 -34.52 -20.04
CA TRP A 338 -15.99 -33.11 -19.69
C TRP A 338 -17.42 -32.55 -19.78
N PRO A 339 -17.77 -31.59 -18.90
CA PRO A 339 -19.09 -30.94 -18.94
C PRO A 339 -19.28 -30.06 -20.19
N VAL A 340 -18.22 -29.75 -20.93
CA VAL A 340 -18.24 -28.99 -22.19
C VAL A 340 -17.39 -29.71 -23.24
N SER A 341 -17.77 -29.60 -24.52
CA SER A 341 -17.09 -30.32 -25.61
C SER A 341 -15.67 -29.76 -25.83
N LYS A 342 -15.52 -28.44 -25.82
CA LYS A 342 -14.23 -27.72 -25.98
C LYS A 342 -14.04 -26.73 -24.85
N GLY A 343 -12.80 -26.52 -24.40
CA GLY A 343 -12.48 -25.64 -23.27
C GLY A 343 -11.26 -26.08 -22.48
N PHE A 344 -10.77 -25.21 -21.59
CA PHE A 344 -9.65 -25.44 -20.68
C PHE A 344 -9.98 -24.93 -19.26
N ILE A 345 -9.29 -25.45 -18.24
CA ILE A 345 -9.48 -25.00 -16.85
C ILE A 345 -8.80 -23.63 -16.67
N SER A 346 -9.60 -22.58 -16.46
CA SER A 346 -9.12 -21.22 -16.19
C SER A 346 -8.76 -21.02 -14.72
N GLN A 347 -9.50 -21.66 -13.81
CA GLN A 347 -9.21 -21.64 -12.38
C GLN A 347 -9.31 -23.05 -11.79
N ARG A 348 -8.24 -23.49 -11.14
CA ARG A 348 -8.12 -24.82 -10.53
C ARG A 348 -8.85 -24.94 -9.20
N PHE A 349 -8.99 -26.16 -8.70
CA PHE A 349 -9.50 -26.42 -7.34
C PHE A 349 -8.47 -26.08 -6.25
N GLY A 350 -8.93 -25.52 -5.13
CA GLY A 350 -8.09 -25.22 -3.96
C GLY A 350 -7.72 -23.73 -3.83
N ARG A 351 -6.67 -23.46 -3.05
CA ARG A 351 -6.19 -22.11 -2.74
C ARG A 351 -5.11 -21.68 -3.71
N HIS A 352 -5.33 -20.57 -4.43
CA HIS A 352 -4.42 -20.04 -5.45
C HIS A 352 -4.15 -18.57 -5.24
N ASN A 353 -2.97 -18.09 -5.61
CA ASN A 353 -2.69 -16.67 -5.60
C ASN A 353 -3.44 -15.96 -6.74
N HIS A 354 -4.01 -14.79 -6.45
CA HIS A 354 -4.72 -13.98 -7.42
C HIS A 354 -3.74 -13.48 -8.50
N PRO A 355 -4.06 -13.62 -9.80
CA PRO A 355 -3.11 -13.38 -10.89
C PRO A 355 -2.51 -11.96 -10.93
N VAL A 356 -3.28 -10.98 -10.47
CA VAL A 356 -2.90 -9.55 -10.47
C VAL A 356 -2.43 -9.07 -9.09
N LEU A 357 -2.84 -9.74 -8.01
CA LEU A 357 -2.61 -9.27 -6.65
C LEU A 357 -1.65 -10.22 -5.94
N HIS A 358 -0.38 -9.87 -5.94
CA HIS A 358 0.64 -10.57 -5.16
C HIS A 358 0.23 -10.56 -3.67
N ASN A 359 0.25 -11.72 -3.01
CA ASN A 359 -0.18 -12.00 -1.63
C ASN A 359 -1.69 -12.14 -1.36
N VAL A 360 -2.54 -12.19 -2.40
CA VAL A 360 -3.97 -12.49 -2.22
C VAL A 360 -4.25 -13.94 -2.58
N VAL A 361 -4.76 -14.71 -1.62
CA VAL A 361 -5.12 -16.13 -1.81
C VAL A 361 -6.63 -16.26 -2.03
N VAL A 362 -7.02 -16.79 -3.19
CA VAL A 362 -8.41 -17.11 -3.57
C VAL A 362 -8.64 -18.60 -3.42
N GLU A 363 -9.73 -19.02 -2.78
CA GLU A 363 -10.13 -20.42 -2.65
C GLU A 363 -11.22 -20.75 -3.67
N ASN A 364 -10.93 -21.65 -4.61
CA ASN A 364 -11.93 -22.22 -5.53
C ASN A 364 -12.37 -23.59 -5.03
N ARG A 365 -13.70 -23.76 -4.93
CA ARG A 365 -14.37 -24.98 -4.47
C ARG A 365 -14.71 -25.94 -5.61
N GLY A 366 -14.28 -25.66 -6.83
CA GLY A 366 -14.42 -26.55 -7.96
C GLY A 366 -13.35 -26.25 -8.98
N VAL A 367 -13.69 -26.38 -10.25
CA VAL A 367 -12.91 -25.87 -11.36
C VAL A 367 -13.77 -24.92 -12.18
N ASP A 368 -13.18 -23.84 -12.65
CA ASP A 368 -13.78 -23.00 -13.67
C ASP A 368 -13.21 -23.42 -15.03
N ILE A 369 -14.11 -23.78 -15.95
CA ILE A 369 -13.77 -24.26 -17.28
C ILE A 369 -14.23 -23.21 -18.27
N GLN A 370 -13.28 -22.54 -18.91
CA GLN A 370 -13.54 -21.53 -19.93
C GLN A 370 -13.77 -22.22 -21.28
N THR A 371 -14.78 -21.75 -22.01
CA THR A 371 -15.26 -22.33 -23.27
C THR A 371 -15.81 -21.27 -24.22
N SER A 372 -16.37 -21.68 -25.35
CA SER A 372 -17.01 -20.79 -26.32
C SER A 372 -18.36 -20.27 -25.82
N ALA A 373 -18.71 -19.04 -26.19
CA ALA A 373 -20.01 -18.46 -25.84
C ALA A 373 -21.17 -19.32 -26.32
N GLY A 374 -22.11 -19.62 -25.44
CA GLY A 374 -23.28 -20.44 -25.73
C GLY A 374 -23.02 -21.95 -25.88
N GLU A 375 -21.80 -22.43 -25.59
CA GLU A 375 -21.49 -23.88 -25.61
C GLU A 375 -22.48 -24.66 -24.73
N PRO A 376 -23.04 -25.77 -25.22
CA PRO A 376 -23.92 -26.63 -24.44
C PRO A 376 -23.15 -27.33 -23.32
N VAL A 377 -23.63 -27.15 -22.09
CA VAL A 377 -23.14 -27.86 -20.90
C VAL A 377 -23.87 -29.19 -20.78
N ARG A 378 -23.13 -30.25 -20.52
CA ARG A 378 -23.58 -31.64 -20.51
C ARG A 378 -23.38 -32.28 -19.14
N ALA A 379 -24.23 -33.24 -18.80
CA ALA A 379 -24.05 -34.08 -17.62
C ALA A 379 -22.81 -34.97 -17.77
N VAL A 380 -21.97 -35.03 -16.75
CA VAL A 380 -20.77 -35.88 -16.75
C VAL A 380 -21.11 -37.36 -16.55
N PHE A 381 -22.26 -37.68 -15.96
CA PHE A 381 -22.66 -39.06 -15.68
C PHE A 381 -24.19 -39.22 -15.60
N ASP A 382 -24.65 -40.47 -15.60
CA ASP A 382 -26.06 -40.83 -15.39
C ASP A 382 -26.50 -40.44 -13.97
N GLY A 383 -27.66 -39.79 -13.82
CA GLY A 383 -28.10 -39.32 -12.52
C GLY A 383 -29.47 -38.67 -12.52
N LYS A 384 -29.85 -38.13 -11.36
CA LYS A 384 -31.12 -37.42 -11.16
C LYS A 384 -30.88 -35.97 -10.80
N VAL A 385 -31.54 -35.04 -11.49
CA VAL A 385 -31.47 -33.61 -11.18
C VAL A 385 -32.11 -33.38 -9.82
N LEU A 386 -31.31 -32.99 -8.82
CA LEU A 386 -31.77 -32.74 -7.46
C LEU A 386 -32.37 -31.34 -7.32
N THR A 387 -31.76 -30.35 -7.96
CA THR A 387 -32.19 -28.95 -7.86
C THR A 387 -31.71 -28.18 -9.08
N VAL A 388 -32.62 -27.35 -9.63
CA VAL A 388 -32.28 -26.30 -10.58
C VAL A 388 -32.57 -24.98 -9.89
N ALA A 389 -31.52 -24.21 -9.59
CA ALA A 389 -31.68 -22.95 -8.87
C ALA A 389 -30.82 -21.87 -9.51
N SER A 390 -31.37 -20.67 -9.64
CA SER A 390 -30.52 -19.52 -9.95
C SER A 390 -29.82 -19.08 -8.67
N VAL A 391 -28.49 -19.22 -8.61
CA VAL A 391 -27.61 -18.67 -7.58
C VAL A 391 -26.87 -17.48 -8.17
N PRO A 392 -27.36 -16.26 -8.02
CA PRO A 392 -26.66 -15.10 -8.54
C PRO A 392 -25.19 -14.99 -8.09
N GLY A 393 -24.31 -14.81 -9.09
CA GLY A 393 -22.85 -14.97 -8.93
C GLY A 393 -22.32 -16.32 -9.44
N MET A 394 -23.18 -17.35 -9.47
CA MET A 394 -22.99 -18.64 -10.15
C MET A 394 -24.08 -18.88 -11.21
N ASN A 395 -24.78 -17.83 -11.65
CA ASN A 395 -25.99 -17.86 -12.49
C ASN A 395 -26.90 -19.06 -12.22
N THR A 396 -27.42 -19.74 -13.24
CA THR A 396 -28.22 -20.94 -13.01
C THR A 396 -27.30 -22.09 -12.63
N ILE A 397 -27.61 -22.72 -11.51
CA ILE A 397 -26.96 -23.93 -11.06
C ILE A 397 -27.88 -25.13 -11.28
N VAL A 398 -27.29 -26.23 -11.74
CA VAL A 398 -27.93 -27.53 -11.83
C VAL A 398 -27.14 -28.47 -10.95
N MET A 399 -27.81 -29.12 -10.00
CA MET A 399 -27.21 -30.14 -9.15
C MET A 399 -27.75 -31.50 -9.56
N VAL A 400 -26.86 -32.45 -9.84
CA VAL A 400 -27.21 -33.81 -10.25
C VAL A 400 -26.68 -34.78 -9.22
N GLN A 401 -27.55 -35.69 -8.77
CA GLN A 401 -27.22 -36.75 -7.84
C GLN A 401 -26.86 -38.04 -8.60
N HIS A 402 -25.73 -38.64 -8.20
CA HIS A 402 -25.18 -39.89 -8.72
C HIS A 402 -24.99 -40.89 -7.56
N GLY A 403 -26.06 -41.15 -6.80
CA GLY A 403 -26.00 -41.91 -5.55
C GLY A 403 -25.50 -41.05 -4.37
N ASP A 404 -24.36 -41.42 -3.77
CA ASP A 404 -23.70 -40.67 -2.66
C ASP A 404 -22.83 -39.49 -3.15
N TYR A 405 -22.71 -39.34 -4.47
CA TYR A 405 -22.01 -38.22 -5.12
C TYR A 405 -22.98 -37.21 -5.70
N PHE A 406 -22.56 -35.94 -5.72
CA PHE A 406 -23.29 -34.85 -6.35
C PHE A 406 -22.37 -34.06 -7.27
N THR A 407 -22.85 -33.73 -8.46
CA THR A 407 -22.17 -32.79 -9.35
C THR A 407 -22.94 -31.49 -9.42
N VAL A 408 -22.23 -30.36 -9.38
CA VAL A 408 -22.81 -29.02 -9.49
C VAL A 408 -22.26 -28.35 -10.73
N TYR A 409 -23.17 -27.93 -11.61
CA TYR A 409 -22.89 -27.15 -12.81
C TYR A 409 -23.40 -25.75 -12.56
N ALA A 410 -22.50 -24.80 -12.48
CA ALA A 410 -22.78 -23.40 -12.21
C ALA A 410 -22.33 -22.53 -13.39
N LYS A 411 -22.73 -21.26 -13.37
CA LYS A 411 -22.56 -20.26 -14.42
C LYS A 411 -23.30 -20.62 -15.71
N LEU A 412 -24.49 -21.22 -15.61
CA LEU A 412 -25.33 -21.51 -16.78
C LEU A 412 -26.21 -20.31 -17.15
N ARG A 413 -26.31 -20.00 -18.44
CA ARG A 413 -27.20 -18.98 -19.02
C ARG A 413 -28.64 -19.48 -19.07
N SER A 414 -28.83 -20.68 -19.62
CA SER A 414 -30.12 -21.35 -19.69
C SER A 414 -29.98 -22.79 -19.24
N VAL A 415 -31.09 -23.39 -18.79
CA VAL A 415 -31.16 -24.79 -18.37
C VAL A 415 -32.25 -25.49 -19.17
N SER A 416 -31.96 -26.70 -19.63
CA SER A 416 -32.85 -27.54 -20.46
C SER A 416 -33.43 -28.74 -19.70
N VAL A 417 -33.20 -28.82 -18.38
CA VAL A 417 -33.66 -29.91 -17.51
C VAL A 417 -34.43 -29.39 -16.30
N ALA A 418 -35.33 -30.24 -15.76
CA ALA A 418 -36.17 -29.90 -14.62
C ALA A 418 -35.77 -30.68 -13.35
N GLU A 419 -36.14 -30.15 -12.18
CA GLU A 419 -35.93 -30.84 -10.90
C GLU A 419 -36.66 -32.19 -10.88
N GLY A 420 -35.96 -33.23 -10.43
CA GLY A 420 -36.45 -34.61 -10.38
C GLY A 420 -36.27 -35.40 -11.69
N GLN A 421 -35.83 -34.78 -12.77
CA GLN A 421 -35.59 -35.45 -14.06
C GLN A 421 -34.39 -36.41 -13.97
N VAL A 422 -34.53 -37.61 -14.52
CA VAL A 422 -33.41 -38.55 -14.72
C VAL A 422 -32.70 -38.20 -16.03
N ILE A 423 -31.39 -38.10 -15.98
CA ILE A 423 -30.53 -37.70 -17.10
C ILE A 423 -29.43 -38.72 -17.33
N LYS A 424 -28.99 -38.86 -18.59
CA LYS A 424 -27.88 -39.72 -18.98
C LYS A 424 -26.57 -38.94 -19.16
N ALA A 425 -25.44 -39.62 -19.11
CA ALA A 425 -24.14 -39.08 -19.41
C ALA A 425 -24.14 -38.41 -20.80
N ARG A 426 -23.46 -37.27 -20.92
CA ARG A 426 -23.37 -36.41 -22.11
C ARG A 426 -24.68 -35.74 -22.55
N GLN A 427 -25.78 -35.93 -21.84
CA GLN A 427 -27.03 -35.23 -22.10
C GLN A 427 -26.87 -33.72 -21.85
N PRO A 428 -27.32 -32.84 -22.77
CA PRO A 428 -27.26 -31.40 -22.57
C PRO A 428 -28.22 -30.96 -21.45
N ILE A 429 -27.67 -30.25 -20.46
CA ILE A 429 -28.39 -29.74 -19.28
C ILE A 429 -28.58 -28.21 -19.31
N GLY A 430 -27.84 -27.50 -20.16
CA GLY A 430 -27.95 -26.05 -20.29
C GLY A 430 -26.93 -25.46 -21.26
N THR A 431 -26.79 -24.14 -21.22
CA THR A 431 -25.76 -23.40 -21.98
C THR A 431 -24.91 -22.56 -21.05
N VAL A 432 -23.64 -22.37 -21.39
CA VAL A 432 -22.71 -21.55 -20.61
C VAL A 432 -23.11 -20.06 -20.62
N TYR A 433 -22.85 -19.36 -19.53
CA TYR A 433 -22.99 -17.91 -19.45
C TYR A 433 -21.70 -17.20 -19.88
N THR A 434 -21.87 -16.08 -20.57
CA THR A 434 -20.80 -15.13 -20.91
C THR A 434 -20.94 -13.90 -20.01
N ASP A 435 -19.86 -13.53 -19.31
CA ASP A 435 -19.82 -12.34 -18.46
C ASP A 435 -19.69 -11.04 -19.27
N ALA A 436 -19.66 -9.91 -18.56
CA ALA A 436 -19.59 -8.59 -19.17
C ALA A 436 -18.21 -8.31 -19.80
N GLU A 437 -17.18 -9.01 -19.34
CA GLU A 437 -15.82 -8.99 -19.89
C GLU A 437 -15.66 -9.90 -21.13
N GLY A 438 -16.71 -10.62 -21.54
CA GLY A 438 -16.70 -11.52 -22.70
C GLY A 438 -16.19 -12.93 -22.41
N THR A 439 -15.91 -13.27 -21.16
CA THR A 439 -15.44 -14.58 -20.72
C THR A 439 -16.63 -15.52 -20.55
N SER A 440 -16.58 -16.67 -21.23
CA SER A 440 -17.60 -17.71 -21.11
C SER A 440 -17.05 -18.90 -20.33
N GLU A 441 -17.60 -19.15 -19.16
CA GLU A 441 -17.08 -20.17 -18.24
C GLU A 441 -18.19 -20.91 -17.49
N VAL A 442 -17.96 -22.21 -17.26
CA VAL A 442 -18.80 -23.06 -16.42
C VAL A 442 -18.02 -23.41 -15.16
N GLN A 443 -18.65 -23.27 -14.00
CA GLN A 443 -18.06 -23.73 -12.75
C GLN A 443 -18.56 -25.14 -12.44
N PHE A 444 -17.64 -26.09 -12.34
CA PHE A 444 -17.94 -27.50 -12.10
C PHE A 444 -17.42 -27.92 -10.73
N GLN A 445 -18.27 -28.54 -9.91
CA GLN A 445 -17.91 -29.03 -8.58
C GLN A 445 -18.34 -30.49 -8.43
N VAL A 446 -17.55 -31.27 -7.69
CA VAL A 446 -17.84 -32.66 -7.35
C VAL A 446 -17.88 -32.77 -5.84
N TRP A 447 -18.98 -33.29 -5.31
CA TRP A 447 -19.21 -33.46 -3.89
C TRP A 447 -19.40 -34.94 -3.58
N HIS A 448 -18.84 -35.39 -2.47
CA HIS A 448 -19.13 -36.69 -1.89
C HIS A 448 -19.77 -36.44 -0.52
N ASN A 449 -21.03 -36.82 -0.38
CA ASN A 449 -21.88 -36.44 0.75
C ASN A 449 -21.86 -34.91 0.99
N SER A 450 -21.13 -34.45 2.01
CA SER A 450 -21.01 -33.04 2.39
C SER A 450 -19.61 -32.45 2.18
N SER A 451 -18.67 -33.25 1.68
CA SER A 451 -17.30 -32.83 1.39
C SER A 451 -17.12 -32.54 -0.09
N ASN A 452 -16.38 -31.48 -0.39
CA ASN A 452 -16.07 -31.08 -1.74
C ASN A 452 -14.78 -31.75 -2.20
N LEU A 453 -14.76 -32.27 -3.42
CA LEU A 453 -13.63 -32.99 -4.01
C LEU A 453 -13.04 -32.21 -5.17
N ASN A 454 -11.75 -32.40 -5.42
CA ASN A 454 -11.10 -31.82 -6.60
C ASN A 454 -11.68 -32.45 -7.89
N PRO A 455 -12.41 -31.69 -8.72
CA PRO A 455 -13.02 -32.22 -9.95
C PRO A 455 -12.00 -32.67 -11.01
N GLU A 456 -10.78 -32.14 -11.00
CA GLU A 456 -9.71 -32.51 -11.94
C GLU A 456 -9.36 -34.00 -11.86
N ASN A 457 -9.52 -34.61 -10.68
CA ASN A 457 -9.27 -36.04 -10.45
C ASN A 457 -10.38 -36.96 -10.99
N TRP A 458 -11.48 -36.38 -11.48
CA TRP A 458 -12.66 -37.11 -11.95
C TRP A 458 -12.84 -37.03 -13.46
N LEU A 459 -12.46 -35.90 -14.05
CA LEU A 459 -12.54 -35.66 -15.49
C LEU A 459 -11.45 -36.44 -16.24
N GLY A 460 -11.78 -36.96 -17.42
CA GLY A 460 -10.82 -37.59 -18.34
C GLY A 460 -9.71 -36.64 -18.76
N HIS A 461 -8.50 -37.17 -18.98
CA HIS A 461 -7.45 -36.40 -19.65
C HIS A 461 -7.88 -36.06 -21.08
N LYS A 462 -7.65 -34.81 -21.47
CA LYS A 462 -8.05 -34.27 -22.77
C LYS A 462 -6.88 -34.25 -23.73
#